data_AF-A0A843EAI9-F1
#
_entry.id   AF-A0A843EAI9-F1
#
_cell.length_a   1.000
_cell.length_b   1.000
_cell.length_c   1.000
_cell.angle_alpha   90.00
_cell.angle_beta   90.00
_cell.angle_gamma   90.00
#
_symmetry.space_group_name_H-M   'P 1'
#
loop_
_entity.id
_entity.type
_entity.pdbx_description
1 polymer ?
#
loop_
_entity_poly.entity_id
_entity_poly.type
_entity_poly.pdbx_seq_one_letter_code
_entity_poly.pdbx_strand_id
1 'polypeptide(L)'
;MIIEGLINGFDMIMEMLQSGGVITYIILLLGIYGLLISIRKIFYLRKISKIDATEIMGTITSSMEQGGAIEALKNISHYKNPVSRIMSEALKIGYKNKIEVEESMEQIFIVELSKMT
;
A
#
# COMPACT_ATOMS: atom_id res chain seq x y z
N MET A 1 32.56 -9.98 -22.66
CA MET A 1 32.92 -9.37 -21.37
C MET A 1 31.78 -9.35 -20.33
N ILE A 2 30.72 -8.53 -20.47
CA ILE A 2 29.64 -8.49 -19.44
C ILE A 2 28.85 -9.80 -19.35
N ILE A 3 28.49 -10.39 -20.50
CA ILE A 3 27.73 -11.64 -20.57
C ILE A 3 28.56 -12.82 -20.02
N GLU A 4 29.85 -12.89 -20.35
CA GLU A 4 30.77 -13.91 -19.82
C GLU A 4 30.98 -13.78 -18.32
N GLY A 5 31.10 -12.55 -17.79
CA GLY A 5 31.17 -12.32 -16.35
C GLY A 5 29.89 -12.76 -15.61
N LEU A 6 28.74 -12.63 -16.26
CA LEU A 6 27.44 -13.03 -15.73
C LEU A 6 27.26 -14.56 -15.74
N ILE A 7 27.71 -15.22 -16.80
CA ILE A 7 27.73 -16.68 -16.93
C ILE A 7 28.68 -17.29 -15.89
N ASN A 8 29.90 -16.78 -15.78
CA ASN A 8 30.88 -17.25 -14.79
C ASN A 8 30.40 -17.07 -13.35
N GLY A 9 29.71 -15.95 -13.07
CA GLY A 9 29.09 -15.73 -11.76
C GLY A 9 27.96 -16.72 -11.47
N PHE A 10 27.16 -17.08 -12.49
CA PHE A 10 26.09 -18.06 -12.35
C PHE A 10 26.64 -19.47 -12.09
N ASP A 11 27.69 -19.87 -12.80
CA ASP A 11 28.34 -21.17 -12.62
C ASP A 11 28.92 -21.32 -11.21
N MET A 12 29.58 -20.29 -10.68
CA MET A 12 30.09 -20.27 -9.31
C MET A 12 28.96 -20.44 -8.28
N ILE A 13 27.83 -19.76 -8.47
CA ILE A 13 26.66 -19.90 -7.58
C ILE A 13 26.09 -21.31 -7.67
N MET A 14 26.00 -21.89 -8.87
CA MET A 14 25.47 -23.24 -9.07
C MET A 14 26.34 -24.30 -8.39
N GLU A 15 27.66 -24.14 -8.45
CA GLU A 15 28.62 -25.02 -7.76
C GLU A 15 28.50 -24.91 -6.23
N MET A 16 28.31 -23.70 -5.70
CA MET A 16 28.01 -23.49 -4.27
C MET A 16 26.66 -24.09 -3.86
N LEU A 17 25.65 -24.06 -4.73
CA LEU A 17 24.33 -24.65 -4.47
C LEU A 17 24.39 -26.18 -4.44
N GLN A 18 25.11 -26.80 -5.37
CA GLN A 18 25.27 -28.26 -5.44
C GLN A 18 26.12 -28.81 -4.28
N SER A 19 27.16 -28.09 -3.87
CA SER A 19 28.06 -28.52 -2.80
C SER A 19 27.46 -28.44 -1.39
N GLY A 20 26.50 -27.55 -1.15
CA GLY A 20 25.91 -27.36 0.18
C GLY A 20 24.81 -28.36 0.58
N GLY A 21 24.43 -29.29 -0.29
CA GLY A 21 23.51 -30.38 0.03
C GLY A 21 22.07 -29.92 0.33
N VAL A 22 21.34 -30.72 1.14
CA VAL A 22 19.89 -30.54 1.35
C VAL A 22 19.53 -29.20 2.00
N ILE A 23 20.38 -28.68 2.90
CA ILE A 23 20.14 -27.41 3.61
C ILE A 23 20.06 -26.23 2.62
N THR A 24 20.88 -26.25 1.59
CA THR A 24 20.94 -25.18 0.59
C THR A 24 19.63 -25.06 -0.20
N TYR A 25 18.98 -26.19 -0.50
CA TYR A 25 17.66 -26.17 -1.14
C TYR A 25 16.58 -25.54 -0.24
N ILE A 26 16.64 -25.76 1.09
CA ILE A 26 15.71 -25.13 2.04
C ILE A 26 15.91 -23.61 2.07
N ILE A 27 17.17 -23.15 2.14
CA ILE A 27 17.50 -21.72 2.13
C ILE A 27 17.08 -21.09 0.81
N LEU A 28 17.31 -21.77 -0.33
CA LEU A 28 16.89 -21.29 -1.64
C LEU A 28 15.37 -21.12 -1.73
N LEU A 29 14.59 -22.08 -1.21
CA LEU A 29 13.12 -21.97 -1.14
C LEU A 29 12.67 -20.79 -0.27
N LEU A 30 13.26 -20.61 0.90
CA LEU A 30 12.96 -19.46 1.77
C LEU A 30 13.35 -18.14 1.12
N GLY A 31 14.47 -18.09 0.40
CA GLY A 31 14.91 -16.94 -0.37
C GLY A 31 13.92 -16.55 -1.45
N ILE A 32 13.49 -17.52 -2.27
CA ILE A 32 12.46 -17.30 -3.30
C ILE A 32 11.15 -16.83 -2.68
N TYR A 33 10.71 -17.45 -1.58
CA TYR A 33 9.49 -17.08 -0.89
C TYR A 33 9.54 -15.65 -0.33
N GLY A 34 10.66 -15.28 0.32
CA GLY A 34 10.89 -13.92 0.80
C GLY A 34 10.93 -12.89 -0.33
N LEU A 35 11.54 -13.24 -1.46
CA LEU A 35 11.62 -12.38 -2.64
C LEU A 35 10.23 -12.13 -3.24
N LEU A 36 9.40 -13.17 -3.35
CA LEU A 36 8.00 -13.06 -3.78
C LEU A 36 7.18 -12.12 -2.90
N ILE A 37 7.30 -12.25 -1.57
CA ILE A 37 6.62 -11.36 -0.62
C ILE A 37 7.09 -9.91 -0.80
N SER A 38 8.41 -9.72 -0.95
CA SER A 38 9.02 -8.40 -1.10
C SER A 38 8.55 -7.71 -2.38
N ILE A 39 8.54 -8.42 -3.51
CA ILE A 39 8.01 -7.91 -4.78
C ILE A 39 6.54 -7.51 -4.62
N ARG A 40 5.72 -8.39 -4.05
CA ARG A 40 4.29 -8.11 -3.83
C ARG A 40 4.08 -6.85 -2.99
N LYS A 41 4.90 -6.66 -1.95
CA LYS A 41 4.85 -5.47 -1.09
C LYS A 41 5.27 -4.20 -1.82
N ILE A 42 6.33 -4.26 -2.64
CA ILE A 42 6.76 -3.13 -3.49
C ILE A 42 5.65 -2.73 -4.46
N PHE A 43 5.00 -3.68 -5.13
CA PHE A 43 3.87 -3.39 -6.03
C PHE A 43 2.66 -2.80 -5.27
N TYR A 44 2.35 -3.30 -4.08
CA TYR A 44 1.27 -2.78 -3.25
C TYR A 44 1.50 -1.32 -2.85
N LEU A 45 2.68 -1.00 -2.31
CA LEU A 45 3.05 0.36 -1.90
C LEU A 45 3.05 1.32 -3.11
N ARG A 46 3.59 0.88 -4.25
CA ARG A 46 3.61 1.68 -5.48
C ARG A 46 2.21 1.96 -6.04
N LYS A 47 1.24 1.07 -5.79
CA LYS A 47 -0.15 1.26 -6.22
C LYS A 47 -0.89 2.28 -5.35
N ILE A 48 -0.64 2.31 -4.05
CA ILE A 48 -1.29 3.23 -3.11
C ILE A 48 -0.74 4.66 -3.23
N SER A 49 0.56 4.79 -3.54
CA SER A 49 1.23 6.09 -3.69
C SER A 49 0.79 6.90 -4.94
N LYS A 50 -0.08 6.36 -5.80
CA LYS A 50 -0.44 6.99 -7.08
C LYS A 50 -1.56 8.03 -7.00
N ILE A 51 -2.23 8.19 -5.85
CA ILE A 51 -3.28 9.20 -5.67
C ILE A 51 -2.88 10.06 -4.48
N ASP A 52 -2.47 11.29 -4.79
CA ASP A 52 -2.03 12.26 -3.80
C ASP A 52 -3.21 12.62 -2.88
N ALA A 53 -2.95 12.55 -1.57
CA ALA A 53 -3.90 13.01 -0.55
C ALA A 53 -4.37 14.45 -0.83
N THR A 54 -3.50 15.27 -1.42
CA THR A 54 -3.76 16.64 -1.84
C THR A 54 -4.87 16.75 -2.89
N GLU A 55 -4.89 15.86 -3.87
CA GLU A 55 -5.88 15.89 -4.96
C GLU A 55 -7.27 15.51 -4.45
N ILE A 56 -7.32 14.54 -3.54
CA ILE A 56 -8.55 14.15 -2.84
C ILE A 56 -9.07 15.29 -1.98
N MET A 57 -8.19 15.96 -1.23
CA MET A 57 -8.60 17.07 -0.38
C MET A 57 -9.11 18.26 -1.18
N GLY A 58 -8.48 18.59 -2.31
CA GLY A 58 -8.97 19.59 -3.25
C GLY A 58 -10.36 19.24 -3.80
N THR A 59 -10.60 17.98 -4.14
CA THR A 59 -11.89 17.49 -4.63
C THR A 59 -12.98 17.58 -3.55
N ILE A 60 -12.67 17.23 -2.30
CA ILE A 60 -13.61 17.31 -1.18
C ILE A 60 -14.02 18.76 -0.93
N THR A 61 -13.05 19.69 -0.81
CA THR A 61 -13.33 21.10 -0.55
C THR A 61 -14.21 21.70 -1.64
N SER A 62 -13.87 21.46 -2.92
CA SER A 62 -14.66 21.95 -4.05
C SER A 62 -16.08 21.36 -4.07
N SER A 63 -16.23 20.08 -3.72
CA SER A 63 -17.55 19.42 -3.67
C SER A 63 -18.38 19.88 -2.48
N MET A 64 -17.75 20.17 -1.33
CA MET A 64 -18.42 20.72 -0.15
C MET A 64 -18.96 22.12 -0.41
N GLU A 65 -18.23 22.96 -1.15
CA GLU A 65 -18.68 24.31 -1.55
C GLU A 65 -19.86 24.29 -2.54
N GLN A 66 -19.92 23.27 -3.42
CA GLN A 66 -20.93 23.19 -4.48
C GLN A 66 -22.22 22.48 -4.06
N GLY A 67 -22.14 21.44 -3.22
CA GLY A 67 -23.29 20.58 -2.90
C GLY A 67 -23.29 20.00 -1.49
N GLY A 68 -22.40 20.47 -0.61
CA GLY A 68 -22.31 20.01 0.77
C GLY A 68 -21.74 18.59 0.93
N ALA A 69 -21.98 17.98 2.10
CA ALA A 69 -21.38 16.71 2.49
C ALA A 69 -21.78 15.52 1.59
N ILE A 70 -22.97 15.55 1.00
CA ILE A 70 -23.49 14.45 0.15
C ILE A 70 -22.76 14.41 -1.19
N GLU A 71 -22.55 15.56 -1.83
CA GLU A 71 -21.81 15.65 -3.09
C GLU A 71 -20.32 15.30 -2.89
N ALA A 72 -19.74 15.77 -1.77
CA ALA A 72 -18.39 15.40 -1.38
C ALA A 72 -18.23 13.89 -1.16
N LEU A 73 -19.20 13.23 -0.50
CA LEU A 73 -19.19 11.79 -0.29
C LEU A 73 -19.27 11.01 -1.61
N LYS A 74 -20.06 11.49 -2.58
CA LYS A 74 -20.17 10.88 -3.90
C LYS A 74 -18.85 10.96 -4.66
N ASN A 75 -18.22 12.13 -4.71
CA ASN A 75 -16.98 12.36 -5.45
C ASN A 75 -15.78 11.65 -4.81
N ILE A 76 -15.73 11.58 -3.48
CA ILE A 76 -14.62 10.91 -2.78
C ILE A 76 -14.71 9.37 -2.87
N SER A 77 -15.91 8.80 -3.00
CA SER A 77 -16.13 7.34 -3.04
C SER A 77 -15.47 6.63 -4.23
N HIS A 78 -15.12 7.37 -5.28
CA HIS A 78 -14.40 6.84 -6.44
C HIS A 78 -12.94 6.49 -6.11
N TYR A 79 -12.33 7.19 -5.15
CA TYR A 79 -10.97 6.92 -4.73
C TYR A 79 -10.93 5.67 -3.84
N LYS A 80 -9.99 4.77 -4.13
CA LYS A 80 -9.77 3.52 -3.36
C LYS A 80 -8.50 3.59 -2.53
N ASN A 81 -8.24 4.75 -1.93
CA ASN A 81 -7.04 4.95 -1.11
C ASN A 81 -7.41 5.13 0.38
N PRO A 82 -6.46 4.92 1.30
CA PRO A 82 -6.70 5.03 2.74
C PRO A 82 -7.32 6.37 3.14
N VAL A 83 -6.82 7.47 2.58
CA VAL A 83 -7.29 8.84 2.87
C VAL A 83 -8.76 9.03 2.50
N SER A 84 -9.17 8.58 1.32
CA SER A 84 -10.57 8.66 0.87
C SER A 84 -11.53 7.90 1.78
N ARG A 85 -11.11 6.76 2.35
CA ARG A 85 -11.93 5.96 3.27
C ARG A 85 -12.10 6.64 4.62
N ILE A 86 -11.02 7.21 5.16
CA ILE A 86 -11.05 7.99 6.42
C ILE A 86 -11.97 9.21 6.25
N MET A 87 -11.78 9.97 5.17
CA MET A 87 -12.57 11.17 4.90
C MET A 87 -14.04 10.86 4.58
N SER A 88 -14.33 9.75 3.90
CA SER A 88 -15.71 9.30 3.68
C SER A 88 -16.45 9.07 4.98
N GLU A 89 -15.79 8.48 5.99
CA GLU A 89 -16.44 8.27 7.29
C GLU A 89 -16.62 9.57 8.06
N ALA A 90 -15.62 10.45 8.02
CA ALA A 90 -15.73 11.79 8.59
C ALA A 90 -16.93 12.56 8.01
N LEU A 91 -17.13 12.50 6.69
CA LEU A 91 -18.25 13.14 5.99
C LEU A 91 -19.62 12.52 6.32
N LYS A 92 -19.70 11.22 6.60
CA LYS A 92 -20.94 10.57 7.07
C LYS A 92 -21.33 11.03 8.47
N ILE A 93 -20.34 11.29 9.33
CA ILE A 93 -20.54 11.68 10.73
C ILE A 93 -20.68 13.20 10.88
N GLY A 94 -20.21 13.99 9.89
CA GLY A 94 -19.92 15.44 9.91
C GLY A 94 -20.96 16.42 10.48
N TYR A 95 -22.10 15.94 10.98
CA TYR A 95 -23.08 16.69 11.77
C TYR A 95 -23.02 16.41 13.29
N LYS A 96 -22.15 15.51 13.75
CA LYS A 96 -21.95 15.21 15.17
C LYS A 96 -20.83 16.07 15.78
N ASN A 97 -20.63 15.96 17.09
CA ASN A 97 -19.62 16.70 17.82
C ASN A 97 -18.21 16.40 17.26
N LYS A 98 -17.32 17.39 17.25
CA LYS A 98 -15.94 17.27 16.75
C LYS A 98 -15.22 16.05 17.32
N ILE A 99 -15.41 15.77 18.60
CA ILE A 99 -14.79 14.66 19.32
C ILE A 99 -15.19 13.30 18.70
N GLU A 100 -16.46 13.12 18.36
CA GLU A 100 -16.97 11.86 17.82
C GLU A 100 -16.50 11.62 16.38
N VAL A 101 -16.35 12.71 15.60
CA VAL A 101 -15.75 12.65 14.27
C VAL A 101 -14.27 12.26 14.37
N GLU A 102 -13.53 12.87 15.28
CA GLU A 102 -12.10 12.62 15.49
C GLU A 102 -11.83 11.17 15.93
N GLU A 103 -12.60 10.65 16.90
CA GLU A 103 -12.48 9.28 17.38
C GLU A 103 -12.78 8.24 16.28
N SER A 104 -13.82 8.48 15.47
CA SER A 104 -14.15 7.58 14.36
C SER A 104 -13.11 7.60 13.24
N MET A 105 -12.56 8.79 12.93
CA MET A 105 -11.45 8.91 11.98
C MET A 105 -10.21 8.16 12.47
N GLU A 106 -9.88 8.26 13.76
CA GLU A 106 -8.73 7.58 14.37
C GLU A 106 -8.87 6.05 14.30
N GLN A 107 -10.05 5.51 14.62
CA GLN A 107 -10.32 4.07 14.53
C GLN A 107 -10.08 3.53 13.11
N ILE A 108 -10.56 4.22 12.08
CA ILE A 108 -10.37 3.80 10.69
C ILE A 108 -8.91 3.98 10.25
N PHE A 109 -8.25 5.05 10.72
CA PHE A 109 -6.83 5.27 10.46
C PHE A 109 -5.98 4.10 10.98
N ILE A 110 -6.23 3.61 12.20
CA ILE A 110 -5.53 2.45 12.77
C ILE A 110 -5.77 1.20 11.91
N VAL A 111 -7.01 0.96 11.48
CA VAL A 111 -7.36 -0.19 10.62
C VAL A 111 -6.67 -0.11 9.26
N GLU A 112 -6.60 1.07 8.64
CA GLU A 112 -5.93 1.25 7.35
C GLU A 112 -4.40 1.18 7.48
N LEU A 113 -3.81 1.73 8.54
CA LEU A 113 -2.38 1.59 8.83
C LEU A 113 -1.99 0.12 9.02
N SER A 114 -2.81 -0.67 9.72
CA SER A 114 -2.56 -2.09 9.93
C SER A 114 -2.56 -2.89 8.62
N LYS A 115 -3.19 -2.40 7.55
CA LYS A 115 -3.15 -3.03 6.21
C LYS A 115 -1.92 -2.63 5.39
N MET A 116 -1.14 -1.65 5.86
CA MET A 116 0.10 -1.21 5.22
C MET A 116 1.34 -1.91 5.77
N THR A 117 1.25 -2.41 7.00
CA THR A 117 2.32 -3.16 7.67
C THR A 117 2.32 -4.61 7.20
#